data_AF-A0A8C3CAU6-F1
#
_entry.id   AF-A0A8C3CAU6-F1
#
_cell.length_a   1.000
_cell.length_b   1.000
_cell.length_c   1.000
_cell.angle_alpha   90.00
_cell.angle_beta   90.00
_cell.angle_gamma   90.00
#
_symmetry.space_group_name_H-M   'P 1'
#
loop_
_entity.id
_entity.type
_entity.pdbx_description
1 polymer ?
#
loop_
_entity_poly.entity_id
_entity_poly.type
_entity_poly.pdbx_seq_one_letter_code
_entity_poly.pdbx_strand_id
1 'polypeptide(L)'
;MAAGLRDGGGPGMEGPGDSGAGAEEPGPGEAGPEGPGPGPGEPPEPGPEEPGPEESRGPGPEEPGPEEPGPTEPPEPGPEEPPGPVPEPAPGAPEVAAEPSGPAVAAEPPAPGASGTAPGPSEKKEEEEEEGGDPAEEQRERAALLEEHRGLASERERLRPAGALLQLRLGELLRLRKGERPAAAAGGGGGRQAPAYGERLRELRELREVMQRAQAACEQRVRARSGTCRESEARAEEQWEAFRHHKKALALRALGNRLGGRAAAVQVVDGVLAKEQVKERAVREVRVENVKVKLEIQSLEAVLKAQGELLKGQSFADLAYMKKENQKLVEKFDDLCGEILKLKTQVSTAVHILSHYREKLRFVEAENQVREAELMDIDIILSQKRDFLTRKKQARDRLRANTLKLQQKRGLVGNEVLLRDFEEKVDTLELLRQQLETLKRHHTGLILTRREIQKKVREANSVLPF
;
A
#
# COMPACT_ATOMS: atom_id res chain seq x y z
N MET A 1 25.90 34.77 26.90
CA MET A 1 25.19 36.06 27.01
C MET A 1 25.89 37.07 26.11
N ALA A 2 25.12 37.98 25.51
CA ALA A 2 25.49 39.05 24.56
C ALA A 2 25.44 38.70 23.05
N ALA A 3 24.28 39.05 22.47
CA ALA A 3 24.01 39.85 21.26
C ALA A 3 24.90 39.76 19.98
N GLY A 4 24.23 39.70 18.82
CA GLY A 4 24.66 40.46 17.63
C GLY A 4 24.34 39.90 16.24
N LEU A 5 23.23 40.38 15.64
CA LEU A 5 23.13 41.05 14.32
C LEU A 5 23.47 40.35 12.97
N ARG A 6 22.49 40.50 12.03
CA ARG A 6 22.50 40.73 10.55
C ARG A 6 21.76 39.68 9.72
N ASP A 7 20.64 40.05 9.07
CA ASP A 7 20.51 40.59 7.68
C ASP A 7 21.07 39.61 6.64
N GLY A 8 20.41 39.18 5.56
CA GLY A 8 19.30 39.72 4.78
C GLY A 8 19.57 39.28 3.32
N GLY A 9 18.56 39.00 2.51
CA GLY A 9 18.78 38.71 1.08
C GLY A 9 17.63 37.95 0.39
N GLY A 10 16.67 38.70 -0.14
CA GLY A 10 15.72 38.20 -1.13
C GLY A 10 16.28 38.32 -2.56
N PRO A 11 15.76 37.57 -3.54
CA PRO A 11 16.17 37.68 -4.93
C PRO A 11 15.24 38.64 -5.71
N GLY A 12 15.84 39.59 -6.42
CA GLY A 12 15.16 40.48 -7.36
C GLY A 12 15.94 40.59 -8.66
N MET A 13 15.23 40.34 -9.76
CA MET A 13 15.29 40.95 -11.10
C MET A 13 16.66 41.29 -11.71
N GLU A 14 16.88 40.84 -12.96
CA GLU A 14 16.97 41.73 -14.14
C GLU A 14 17.26 40.93 -15.43
N GLY A 15 16.46 41.17 -16.48
CA GLY A 15 16.80 40.91 -17.88
C GLY A 15 17.70 42.02 -18.45
N PRO A 16 18.19 41.93 -19.71
CA PRO A 16 17.40 42.29 -20.92
C PRO A 16 17.60 41.26 -22.07
N GLY A 17 16.77 41.14 -23.13
CA GLY A 17 16.48 42.10 -24.22
C GLY A 17 17.74 42.32 -25.09
N ASP A 18 17.80 42.18 -26.42
CA ASP A 18 16.83 42.26 -27.53
C ASP A 18 17.56 41.91 -28.87
N SER A 19 16.78 41.69 -29.94
CA SER A 19 17.09 41.83 -31.39
C SER A 19 18.02 40.81 -32.09
N GLY A 20 17.75 40.26 -33.27
CA GLY A 20 16.66 40.44 -34.25
C GLY A 20 17.04 39.88 -35.64
N ALA A 21 16.01 39.61 -36.47
CA ALA A 21 15.96 39.44 -37.95
C ALA A 21 16.70 38.24 -38.60
N GLY A 22 16.22 37.54 -39.64
CA GLY A 22 15.06 37.69 -40.55
C GLY A 22 15.40 37.08 -41.94
N ALA A 23 14.37 36.78 -42.76
CA ALA A 23 14.33 36.38 -44.19
C ALA A 23 14.40 34.85 -44.52
N GLU A 24 13.29 34.20 -44.94
CA GLU A 24 12.60 34.12 -46.28
C GLU A 24 13.24 33.05 -47.22
N GLU A 25 12.64 31.85 -47.39
CA GLU A 25 11.70 31.36 -48.45
C GLU A 25 12.36 31.02 -49.83
N PRO A 26 11.77 30.23 -50.76
CA PRO A 26 10.72 29.17 -50.72
C PRO A 26 11.06 27.88 -51.56
N GLY A 27 10.06 26.97 -51.76
CA GLY A 27 10.09 25.58 -52.31
C GLY A 27 10.43 25.37 -53.82
N PRO A 28 9.94 24.33 -54.59
CA PRO A 28 8.70 23.51 -54.42
C PRO A 28 8.72 21.99 -54.86
N GLY A 29 7.57 21.29 -54.67
CA GLY A 29 6.98 20.19 -55.50
C GLY A 29 7.55 18.75 -55.35
N GLU A 30 6.83 17.62 -55.38
CA GLU A 30 5.64 17.15 -56.12
C GLU A 30 4.90 16.01 -55.35
N ALA A 31 3.56 16.01 -55.31
CA ALA A 31 2.60 15.06 -55.93
C ALA A 31 2.39 13.68 -55.24
N GLY A 32 1.15 13.41 -54.79
CA GLY A 32 0.64 12.07 -54.40
C GLY A 32 -0.09 11.39 -55.58
N PRO A 33 -1.20 10.65 -55.35
CA PRO A 33 -1.45 9.44 -54.56
C PRO A 33 -1.96 8.27 -55.45
N GLU A 34 -2.07 7.01 -54.98
CA GLU A 34 -3.01 5.99 -55.53
C GLU A 34 -3.01 4.64 -54.73
N GLY A 35 -4.20 4.14 -54.37
CA GLY A 35 -4.50 2.69 -54.25
C GLY A 35 -5.38 2.27 -55.44
N PRO A 36 -6.07 1.09 -55.55
CA PRO A 36 -6.27 -0.07 -54.63
C PRO A 36 -6.18 -1.51 -55.27
N GLY A 37 -6.07 -2.60 -54.46
CA GLY A 37 -6.45 -4.05 -54.68
C GLY A 37 -6.11 -4.78 -56.01
N PRO A 38 -6.52 -6.05 -56.28
CA PRO A 38 -6.98 -7.21 -55.48
C PRO A 38 -6.14 -8.53 -55.74
N GLY A 39 -6.49 -9.66 -55.09
CA GLY A 39 -6.07 -11.04 -55.50
C GLY A 39 -6.72 -11.49 -56.83
N PRO A 40 -6.43 -12.69 -57.41
CA PRO A 40 -6.73 -14.01 -56.81
C PRO A 40 -5.82 -15.21 -57.25
N GLY A 41 -6.09 -16.42 -56.77
CA GLY A 41 -6.03 -17.63 -57.62
C GLY A 41 -5.06 -18.78 -57.26
N GLU A 42 -5.52 -19.70 -56.41
CA GLU A 42 -5.24 -21.15 -56.31
C GLU A 42 -5.60 -21.92 -57.63
N PRO A 43 -5.54 -23.28 -57.81
CA PRO A 43 -4.99 -24.44 -57.03
C PRO A 43 -4.31 -25.49 -58.00
N PRO A 44 -4.38 -26.87 -57.92
CA PRO A 44 -4.69 -27.84 -56.82
C PRO A 44 -3.79 -29.12 -56.71
N GLU A 45 -3.90 -29.79 -55.54
CA GLU A 45 -4.00 -31.27 -55.27
C GLU A 45 -2.87 -32.29 -55.61
N PRO A 46 -2.91 -33.57 -55.12
CA PRO A 46 -3.65 -34.18 -53.98
C PRO A 46 -2.82 -35.17 -53.12
N GLY A 47 -3.41 -35.66 -52.01
CA GLY A 47 -3.25 -37.08 -51.60
C GLY A 47 -3.04 -37.36 -50.09
N PRO A 48 -3.55 -38.50 -49.55
CA PRO A 48 -4.23 -38.57 -48.26
C PRO A 48 -3.54 -39.48 -47.22
N GLU A 49 -4.00 -39.49 -45.97
CA GLU A 49 -4.32 -40.71 -45.18
C GLU A 49 -4.70 -40.40 -43.71
N GLU A 50 -5.94 -40.74 -43.37
CA GLU A 50 -6.43 -41.19 -42.06
C GLU A 50 -7.38 -42.36 -42.40
N PRO A 51 -7.55 -43.42 -41.57
CA PRO A 51 -8.38 -43.27 -40.35
C PRO A 51 -8.11 -44.27 -39.19
N GLY A 52 -8.73 -44.01 -38.03
CA GLY A 52 -9.30 -45.08 -37.20
C GLY A 52 -9.20 -44.93 -35.67
N PRO A 53 -10.35 -44.77 -34.97
CA PRO A 53 -10.50 -45.06 -33.54
C PRO A 53 -11.20 -46.43 -33.32
N GLU A 54 -10.82 -47.17 -32.27
CA GLU A 54 -11.56 -48.36 -31.82
C GLU A 54 -12.03 -48.23 -30.37
N GLU A 55 -13.34 -48.49 -30.20
CA GLU A 55 -14.03 -48.77 -28.95
C GLU A 55 -13.78 -50.22 -28.49
N SER A 56 -13.81 -50.50 -27.18
CA SER A 56 -14.58 -51.66 -26.67
C SER A 56 -14.87 -51.56 -25.17
N ARG A 57 -16.12 -51.93 -24.84
CA ARG A 57 -16.73 -52.05 -23.50
C ARG A 57 -16.73 -53.52 -23.04
N GLY A 58 -16.24 -53.78 -21.81
CA GLY A 58 -16.65 -54.79 -20.80
C GLY A 58 -16.85 -56.29 -21.18
N PRO A 59 -17.30 -57.19 -20.27
CA PRO A 59 -17.41 -57.12 -18.79
C PRO A 59 -16.89 -58.38 -18.02
N GLY A 60 -16.84 -58.32 -16.68
CA GLY A 60 -17.23 -59.46 -15.82
C GLY A 60 -16.15 -60.25 -15.06
N PRO A 61 -16.51 -60.92 -13.93
CA PRO A 61 -15.74 -61.00 -12.68
C PRO A 61 -15.26 -62.42 -12.31
N GLU A 62 -14.39 -62.55 -11.30
CA GLU A 62 -14.43 -63.61 -10.27
C GLU A 62 -13.30 -63.45 -9.22
N GLU A 63 -13.71 -63.21 -7.98
CA GLU A 63 -12.98 -63.52 -6.73
C GLU A 63 -13.25 -65.01 -6.37
N PRO A 64 -12.38 -65.74 -5.63
CA PRO A 64 -12.13 -65.48 -4.20
C PRO A 64 -10.69 -65.75 -3.68
N GLY A 65 -10.36 -65.13 -2.54
CA GLY A 65 -9.13 -65.38 -1.73
C GLY A 65 -9.19 -66.70 -0.93
N PRO A 66 -8.60 -66.83 0.28
CA PRO A 66 -7.61 -65.98 0.98
C PRO A 66 -6.40 -66.78 1.54
N GLU A 67 -5.21 -66.18 1.69
CA GLU A 67 -4.18 -66.68 2.63
C GLU A 67 -3.38 -65.52 3.26
N GLU A 68 -3.55 -65.36 4.57
CA GLU A 68 -2.63 -64.76 5.55
C GLU A 68 -2.27 -65.91 6.55
N PRO A 69 -1.22 -65.87 7.40
CA PRO A 69 -0.63 -64.67 8.03
C PRO A 69 0.91 -64.68 8.24
N GLY A 70 1.48 -63.52 8.60
CA GLY A 70 2.80 -63.46 9.24
C GLY A 70 3.29 -62.02 9.47
N PRO A 71 3.82 -61.67 10.67
CA PRO A 71 3.62 -60.36 11.27
C PRO A 71 4.78 -59.37 11.03
N THR A 72 4.45 -58.10 10.83
CA THR A 72 5.40 -56.98 10.95
C THR A 72 5.10 -56.19 12.24
N GLU A 73 6.11 -56.15 13.11
CA GLU A 73 6.13 -55.39 14.36
C GLU A 73 6.01 -53.88 14.13
N PRO A 74 5.28 -53.15 15.01
CA PRO A 74 5.35 -51.69 15.11
C PRO A 74 6.57 -51.24 15.94
N PRO A 75 7.16 -50.06 15.67
CA PRO A 75 8.27 -49.55 16.47
C PRO A 75 7.81 -49.12 17.87
N GLU A 76 8.59 -49.51 18.88
CA GLU A 76 8.40 -49.18 20.30
C GLU A 76 8.60 -47.69 20.62
N PRO A 77 7.96 -47.20 21.70
CA PRO A 77 8.05 -45.82 22.18
C PRO A 77 9.29 -45.59 23.05
N GLY A 78 9.99 -44.48 22.81
CA GLY A 78 11.08 -44.00 23.68
C GLY A 78 10.57 -43.27 24.94
N PRO A 79 11.43 -43.13 25.97
CA PRO A 79 11.02 -42.98 27.36
C PRO A 79 10.60 -41.56 27.78
N GLU A 80 9.66 -41.52 28.72
CA GLU A 80 9.20 -40.35 29.47
C GLU A 80 10.31 -39.79 30.38
N GLU A 81 10.50 -38.47 30.34
CA GLU A 81 11.21 -37.69 31.37
C GLU A 81 10.34 -36.50 31.83
N PRO A 82 10.50 -36.06 33.10
CA PRO A 82 9.46 -35.43 33.92
C PRO A 82 9.20 -33.93 33.66
N PRO A 83 8.08 -33.37 34.18
CA PRO A 83 7.62 -32.02 33.84
C PRO A 83 8.42 -30.93 34.56
N GLY A 84 8.98 -30.00 33.77
CA GLY A 84 9.56 -28.73 34.21
C GLY A 84 8.62 -27.54 34.01
N PRO A 85 8.91 -26.38 34.63
CA PRO A 85 7.91 -25.55 35.32
C PRO A 85 7.18 -24.53 34.44
N VAL A 86 5.96 -24.23 34.89
CA VAL A 86 5.04 -23.19 34.41
C VAL A 86 5.68 -21.81 34.50
N PRO A 87 5.55 -20.93 33.49
CA PRO A 87 5.96 -19.54 33.61
C PRO A 87 5.00 -18.74 34.51
N GLU A 88 5.56 -18.10 35.53
CA GLU A 88 4.92 -17.08 36.36
C GLU A 88 4.48 -15.86 35.51
N PRO A 89 3.29 -15.28 35.78
CA PRO A 89 2.96 -13.93 35.34
C PRO A 89 3.51 -12.89 36.34
N ALA A 90 4.18 -11.87 35.81
CA ALA A 90 4.68 -10.73 36.57
C ALA A 90 3.55 -9.79 37.05
N PRO A 91 3.77 -9.03 38.15
CA PRO A 91 2.74 -8.33 38.91
C PRO A 91 2.53 -6.88 38.45
N GLY A 92 1.31 -6.36 38.62
CA GLY A 92 0.97 -4.96 38.38
C GLY A 92 -0.50 -4.64 38.75
N ALA A 93 -0.69 -4.26 40.01
CA ALA A 93 -1.92 -3.78 40.69
C ALA A 93 -2.65 -2.63 39.92
N PRO A 94 -3.95 -2.31 40.17
CA PRO A 94 -4.52 -2.14 41.52
C PRO A 94 -5.93 -2.70 41.79
N GLU A 95 -6.10 -3.15 43.04
CA GLU A 95 -7.35 -3.09 43.81
C GLU A 95 -7.88 -1.65 43.89
N VAL A 96 -9.20 -1.43 43.78
CA VAL A 96 -10.02 -0.78 44.83
C VAL A 96 -11.51 -1.16 44.64
N ALA A 97 -12.05 -1.83 45.67
CA ALA A 97 -13.40 -1.79 46.25
C ALA A 97 -14.68 -2.17 45.47
N ALA A 98 -15.25 -3.30 45.89
CA ALA A 98 -16.53 -3.46 46.60
C ALA A 98 -17.87 -3.02 45.96
N GLU A 99 -18.67 -4.05 45.62
CA GLU A 99 -20.11 -4.30 45.92
C GLU A 99 -21.22 -3.24 45.66
N PRO A 100 -22.53 -3.61 45.59
CA PRO A 100 -23.17 -4.94 45.47
C PRO A 100 -24.26 -5.04 44.36
N SER A 101 -24.76 -6.27 44.22
CA SER A 101 -25.92 -6.76 43.47
C SER A 101 -27.22 -5.93 43.54
N GLY A 102 -28.00 -5.99 42.45
CA GLY A 102 -29.44 -5.69 42.40
C GLY A 102 -30.04 -6.07 41.04
N PRO A 103 -31.34 -6.46 40.96
CA PRO A 103 -31.74 -7.68 40.25
C PRO A 103 -32.43 -7.49 38.89
N ALA A 104 -32.66 -8.65 38.26
CA ALA A 104 -33.38 -8.92 37.02
C ALA A 104 -34.75 -8.22 36.93
N VAL A 105 -35.07 -7.71 35.74
CA VAL A 105 -36.39 -7.14 35.41
C VAL A 105 -37.23 -8.17 34.67
N ALA A 106 -38.46 -8.26 35.15
CA ALA A 106 -39.49 -9.22 34.88
C ALA A 106 -40.33 -8.92 33.63
N ALA A 107 -41.15 -9.92 33.34
CA ALA A 107 -42.21 -10.07 32.36
C ALA A 107 -43.20 -8.90 32.22
N GLU A 108 -43.71 -8.76 30.99
CA GLU A 108 -44.88 -7.97 30.61
C GLU A 108 -46.21 -8.52 31.20
N PRO A 109 -47.18 -7.64 31.52
CA PRO A 109 -48.54 -8.01 31.90
C PRO A 109 -49.55 -8.02 30.73
N PRO A 110 -50.66 -8.78 30.79
CA PRO A 110 -51.78 -8.70 29.85
C PRO A 110 -52.89 -7.72 30.31
N ALA A 111 -53.63 -7.20 29.33
CA ALA A 111 -54.73 -6.23 29.47
C ALA A 111 -56.13 -6.87 29.70
N PRO A 112 -57.15 -6.15 30.24
CA PRO A 112 -58.47 -6.69 30.56
C PRO A 112 -59.63 -6.18 29.66
N GLY A 113 -60.72 -6.98 29.62
CA GLY A 113 -62.09 -6.62 29.15
C GLY A 113 -62.78 -7.80 28.43
N ALA A 114 -64.08 -8.12 28.56
CA ALA A 114 -65.21 -7.54 29.29
C ALA A 114 -66.42 -8.53 29.27
N SER A 115 -67.20 -8.53 30.37
CA SER A 115 -68.69 -8.57 30.49
C SER A 115 -69.58 -9.74 29.96
N GLY A 116 -70.49 -10.16 30.85
CA GLY A 116 -71.84 -10.72 30.59
C GLY A 116 -72.04 -12.15 31.12
N THR A 117 -73.09 -12.59 31.83
CA THR A 117 -74.41 -12.08 32.24
C THR A 117 -74.96 -13.06 33.32
N ALA A 118 -75.80 -12.57 34.25
CA ALA A 118 -76.42 -13.26 35.42
C ALA A 118 -77.53 -14.30 35.08
N PRO A 119 -78.39 -14.82 36.01
CA PRO A 119 -78.25 -15.35 37.39
C PRO A 119 -78.99 -16.72 37.62
N GLY A 120 -78.81 -17.38 38.77
CA GLY A 120 -79.81 -18.33 39.32
C GLY A 120 -79.27 -19.38 40.32
N PRO A 121 -79.96 -19.68 41.45
CA PRO A 121 -79.32 -20.13 42.70
C PRO A 121 -79.48 -21.64 42.99
N SER A 122 -78.53 -22.26 43.71
CA SER A 122 -78.75 -23.11 44.91
C SER A 122 -77.54 -24.00 45.27
N GLU A 123 -77.10 -23.83 46.52
CA GLU A 123 -76.57 -24.82 47.48
C GLU A 123 -75.55 -25.88 47.05
N LYS A 124 -74.32 -25.73 47.57
CA LYS A 124 -73.59 -26.62 48.51
C LYS A 124 -72.11 -26.17 48.53
N LYS A 125 -71.65 -25.57 49.62
CA LYS A 125 -70.84 -26.20 50.69
C LYS A 125 -69.54 -26.83 50.17
N GLU A 126 -68.43 -26.27 50.69
CA GLU A 126 -67.07 -26.78 50.90
C GLU A 126 -66.14 -25.60 50.61
N GLU A 127 -65.82 -24.81 51.64
CA GLU A 127 -64.54 -24.91 52.35
C GLU A 127 -63.36 -24.81 51.38
N GLU A 128 -62.80 -23.61 51.22
CA GLU A 128 -61.38 -23.41 50.96
C GLU A 128 -61.03 -21.96 51.30
N GLU A 129 -60.50 -21.82 52.51
CA GLU A 129 -59.40 -20.95 52.93
C GLU A 129 -59.45 -19.47 52.52
N GLU A 130 -59.76 -18.65 53.52
CA GLU A 130 -59.21 -17.30 53.65
C GLU A 130 -57.67 -17.38 53.60
N GLU A 131 -57.06 -17.08 52.45
CA GLU A 131 -55.82 -16.31 52.45
C GLU A 131 -56.19 -14.83 52.29
N GLY A 132 -56.80 -14.30 53.35
CA GLY A 132 -56.92 -12.87 53.56
C GLY A 132 -55.55 -12.33 53.96
N GLY A 133 -54.79 -11.83 52.99
CA GLY A 133 -53.79 -10.81 53.29
C GLY A 133 -54.51 -9.63 53.94
N ASP A 134 -53.96 -9.11 55.04
CA ASP A 134 -54.57 -7.98 55.75
C ASP A 134 -54.73 -6.82 54.73
N PRO A 135 -55.93 -6.26 54.48
CA PRO A 135 -56.12 -5.23 53.45
C PRO A 135 -55.25 -3.99 53.69
N ALA A 136 -54.73 -3.83 54.91
CA ALA A 136 -53.74 -2.83 55.26
C ALA A 136 -52.34 -3.12 54.68
N GLU A 137 -51.93 -4.38 54.54
CA GLU A 137 -50.66 -4.80 53.96
C GLU A 137 -50.66 -4.63 52.44
N GLU A 138 -51.72 -5.07 51.75
CA GLU A 138 -51.89 -4.82 50.31
C GLU A 138 -51.91 -3.32 49.97
N GLN A 139 -52.52 -2.51 50.84
CA GLN A 139 -52.51 -1.05 50.69
C GLN A 139 -51.11 -0.45 50.89
N ARG A 140 -50.30 -0.99 51.80
CA ARG A 140 -48.91 -0.56 52.02
C ARG A 140 -48.01 -0.95 50.85
N GLU A 141 -48.15 -2.17 50.34
CA GLU A 141 -47.42 -2.63 49.15
C GLU A 141 -47.79 -1.83 47.92
N ARG A 142 -49.08 -1.55 47.73
CA ARG A 142 -49.56 -0.69 46.64
C ARG A 142 -49.05 0.74 46.78
N ALA A 143 -48.98 1.27 47.99
CA ALA A 143 -48.41 2.60 48.23
C ALA A 143 -46.90 2.63 47.92
N ALA A 144 -46.16 1.61 48.35
CA ALA A 144 -44.73 1.48 48.07
C ALA A 144 -44.45 1.38 46.55
N LEU A 145 -45.21 0.55 45.83
CA LEU A 145 -45.09 0.41 44.37
C LEU A 145 -45.44 1.71 43.63
N LEU A 146 -46.41 2.48 44.13
CA LEU A 146 -46.75 3.79 43.55
C LEU A 146 -45.65 4.83 43.80
N GLU A 147 -44.99 4.79 44.95
CA GLU A 147 -43.84 5.65 45.25
C GLU A 147 -42.63 5.28 44.39
N GLU A 148 -42.36 3.99 44.21
CA GLU A 148 -41.32 3.50 43.29
C GLU A 148 -41.62 3.92 41.85
N HIS A 149 -42.86 3.76 41.38
CA HIS A 149 -43.27 4.22 40.06
C HIS A 149 -43.11 5.74 39.88
N ARG A 150 -43.41 6.53 40.91
CA ARG A 150 -43.21 7.99 40.90
C ARG A 150 -41.71 8.33 40.85
N GLY A 151 -40.89 7.60 41.58
CA GLY A 151 -39.42 7.71 41.54
C GLY A 151 -38.88 7.46 40.14
N LEU A 152 -39.18 6.30 39.56
CA LEU A 152 -38.79 5.92 38.19
C LEU A 152 -39.33 6.90 37.13
N ALA A 153 -40.55 7.43 37.31
CA ALA A 153 -41.10 8.44 36.41
C ALA A 153 -40.30 9.75 36.45
N SER A 154 -39.90 10.19 37.64
CA SER A 154 -39.07 11.40 37.81
C SER A 154 -37.66 11.24 37.22
N GLU A 155 -37.06 10.05 37.40
CA GLU A 155 -35.76 9.72 36.80
C GLU A 155 -35.86 9.68 35.28
N ARG A 156 -36.93 9.08 34.73
CA ARG A 156 -37.20 9.10 33.30
C ARG A 156 -37.35 10.52 32.77
N GLU A 157 -38.05 11.40 33.49
CA GLU A 157 -38.17 12.81 33.10
C GLU A 157 -36.83 13.56 33.16
N ARG A 158 -35.98 13.26 34.14
CA ARG A 158 -34.62 13.82 34.25
C ARG A 158 -33.71 13.34 33.12
N LEU A 159 -33.84 12.08 32.70
CA LEU A 159 -33.03 11.50 31.62
C LEU A 159 -33.56 11.86 30.22
N ARG A 160 -34.83 12.23 30.09
CA ARG A 160 -35.45 12.64 28.82
C ARG A 160 -34.68 13.75 28.08
N PRO A 161 -34.26 14.87 28.70
CA PRO A 161 -33.49 15.91 28.01
C PRO A 161 -32.09 15.44 27.59
N ALA A 162 -31.42 14.61 28.41
CA ALA A 162 -30.13 14.02 28.06
C ALA A 162 -30.27 13.05 26.88
N GLY A 163 -31.33 12.22 26.87
CA GLY A 163 -31.67 11.35 25.75
C GLY A 163 -31.98 12.13 24.47
N ALA A 164 -32.73 13.24 24.57
CA ALA A 164 -33.01 14.12 23.44
C ALA A 164 -31.73 14.77 22.88
N LEU A 165 -30.81 15.20 23.76
CA LEU A 165 -29.52 15.76 23.36
C LEU A 165 -28.63 14.71 22.66
N LEU A 166 -28.59 13.49 23.18
CA LEU A 166 -27.86 12.37 22.56
C LEU A 166 -28.46 11.99 21.20
N GLN A 167 -29.79 11.98 21.06
CA GLN A 167 -30.46 11.76 19.78
C GLN A 167 -30.15 12.87 18.76
N LEU A 168 -30.10 14.13 19.20
CA LEU A 168 -29.71 15.25 18.35
C LEU A 168 -28.26 15.09 17.87
N ARG A 169 -27.32 14.79 18.77
CA ARG A 169 -25.91 14.54 18.42
C ARG A 169 -25.74 13.33 17.51
N LEU A 170 -26.50 12.25 17.74
CA LEU A 170 -26.49 11.08 16.86
C LEU A 170 -26.98 11.47 15.46
N GLY A 171 -28.03 12.30 15.37
CA GLY A 171 -28.51 12.84 14.10
C GLY A 171 -27.46 13.68 13.36
N GLU A 172 -26.72 14.52 14.08
CA GLU A 172 -25.60 15.31 13.53
C GLU A 172 -24.46 14.42 13.04
N LEU A 173 -24.06 13.40 13.82
CA LEU A 173 -23.00 12.46 13.44
C LEU A 173 -23.41 11.61 12.23
N LEU A 174 -24.66 11.19 12.16
CA LEU A 174 -25.18 10.44 11.02
C LEU A 174 -25.26 11.31 9.76
N ARG A 175 -25.56 12.61 9.88
CA ARG A 175 -25.51 13.58 8.76
C ARG A 175 -24.09 13.80 8.27
N LEU A 176 -23.14 13.99 9.19
CA LEU A 176 -21.72 14.13 8.87
C LEU A 176 -21.17 12.87 8.19
N ARG A 177 -21.53 11.68 8.68
CA ARG A 177 -21.14 10.39 8.07
C ARG A 177 -21.74 10.18 6.67
N LYS A 178 -22.90 10.78 6.39
CA LYS A 178 -23.54 10.76 5.06
C LYS A 178 -23.02 11.84 4.10
N GLY A 179 -22.06 12.68 4.53
CA GLY A 179 -21.52 13.77 3.71
C GLY A 179 -22.43 15.00 3.63
N GLU A 180 -23.48 15.09 4.44
CA GLU A 180 -24.35 16.25 4.51
C GLU A 180 -23.68 17.32 5.40
N ARG A 181 -22.90 18.21 4.77
CA ARG A 181 -22.38 19.42 5.41
C ARG A 181 -23.57 20.30 5.85
N PRO A 182 -23.54 20.97 7.01
CA PRO A 182 -24.64 21.84 7.41
C PRO A 182 -24.78 23.00 6.43
N ALA A 183 -25.81 22.94 5.58
CA ALA A 183 -26.28 24.09 4.82
C ALA A 183 -26.89 25.07 5.82
N ALA A 184 -26.09 26.02 6.27
CA ALA A 184 -26.62 27.25 6.84
C ALA A 184 -27.47 27.94 5.77
N ALA A 185 -28.70 28.29 6.15
CA ALA A 185 -29.64 29.13 5.41
C ALA A 185 -30.22 28.54 4.10
N ALA A 186 -31.25 27.69 4.24
CA ALA A 186 -32.42 27.73 3.36
C ALA A 186 -33.62 27.07 4.06
N GLY A 187 -34.57 27.88 4.51
CA GLY A 187 -35.89 27.40 4.91
C GLY A 187 -36.53 26.64 3.74
N GLY A 188 -37.04 25.44 4.00
CA GLY A 188 -37.75 24.64 2.99
C GLY A 188 -37.43 23.14 2.98
N GLY A 189 -36.42 22.68 3.73
CA GLY A 189 -36.04 21.25 3.75
C GLY A 189 -36.94 20.30 4.55
N GLY A 190 -37.88 20.82 5.34
CA GLY A 190 -38.84 20.00 6.10
C GLY A 190 -39.94 19.37 5.25
N GLY A 191 -40.25 19.97 4.09
CA GLY A 191 -41.35 19.56 3.23
C GLY A 191 -41.10 18.29 2.39
N ARG A 192 -39.83 17.87 2.22
CA ARG A 192 -39.51 16.63 1.48
C ARG A 192 -39.47 15.38 2.38
N GLN A 193 -39.20 15.58 3.67
CA GLN A 193 -39.22 14.50 4.67
C GLN A 193 -40.64 14.24 5.21
N ALA A 194 -41.52 15.25 5.27
CA ALA A 194 -42.90 15.10 5.70
C ALA A 194 -43.75 14.12 4.85
N PRO A 195 -43.75 14.16 3.50
CA PRO A 195 -44.47 13.20 2.67
C PRO A 195 -43.84 11.80 2.73
N ALA A 196 -42.50 11.70 2.76
CA ALA A 196 -41.79 10.42 2.91
C ALA A 196 -42.06 9.77 4.28
N TYR A 197 -42.19 10.56 5.34
CA TYR A 197 -42.62 10.09 6.66
C TYR A 197 -44.09 9.66 6.66
N GLY A 198 -44.96 10.40 5.97
CA GLY A 198 -46.36 10.02 5.76
C GLY A 198 -46.52 8.72 4.99
N GLU A 199 -45.73 8.51 3.93
CA GLU A 199 -45.64 7.25 3.17
C GLU A 199 -45.16 6.11 4.06
N ARG A 200 -44.09 6.30 4.84
CA ARG A 200 -43.61 5.29 5.78
C ARG A 200 -44.66 4.93 6.84
N LEU A 201 -45.44 5.91 7.32
CA LEU A 201 -46.55 5.66 8.23
C LEU A 201 -47.73 4.93 7.56
N ARG A 202 -47.97 5.12 6.26
CA ARG A 202 -48.96 4.32 5.50
C ARG A 202 -48.48 2.89 5.33
N GLU A 203 -47.23 2.70 4.90
CA GLU A 203 -46.60 1.37 4.80
C GLU A 203 -46.68 0.63 6.14
N LEU A 204 -46.38 1.29 7.27
CA LEU A 204 -46.50 0.69 8.59
C LEU A 204 -47.94 0.33 8.98
N ARG A 205 -48.94 1.13 8.57
CA ARG A 205 -50.35 0.81 8.81
C ARG A 205 -50.79 -0.39 7.96
N GLU A 206 -50.44 -0.40 6.68
CA GLU A 206 -50.70 -1.52 5.78
C GLU A 206 -50.05 -2.80 6.30
N LEU A 207 -48.79 -2.73 6.75
CA LEU A 207 -48.09 -3.86 7.34
C LEU A 207 -48.80 -4.37 8.61
N ARG A 208 -49.29 -3.47 9.47
CA ARG A 208 -50.07 -3.82 10.66
C ARG A 208 -51.39 -4.49 10.30
N GLU A 209 -52.11 -3.97 9.32
CA GLU A 209 -53.35 -4.57 8.84
C GLU A 209 -53.12 -5.96 8.23
N VAL A 210 -52.04 -6.11 7.45
CA VAL A 210 -51.64 -7.42 6.91
C VAL A 210 -51.31 -8.38 8.05
N MET A 211 -50.57 -7.94 9.07
CA MET A 211 -50.29 -8.75 10.26
C MET A 211 -51.56 -9.15 11.01
N GLN A 212 -52.50 -8.23 11.20
CA GLN A 212 -53.79 -8.50 11.85
C GLN A 212 -54.63 -9.49 11.04
N ARG A 213 -54.69 -9.32 9.72
CA ARG A 213 -55.38 -10.28 8.82
C ARG A 213 -54.74 -11.65 8.88
N ALA A 214 -53.41 -11.73 8.89
CA ALA A 214 -52.67 -12.99 9.02
C ALA A 214 -52.91 -13.66 10.39
N GLN A 215 -52.91 -12.89 11.48
CA GLN A 215 -53.25 -13.35 12.82
C GLN A 215 -54.68 -13.90 12.88
N ALA A 216 -55.67 -13.14 12.39
CA ALA A 216 -57.06 -13.57 12.36
C ALA A 216 -57.24 -14.84 11.51
N ALA A 217 -56.56 -14.95 10.36
CA ALA A 217 -56.58 -16.15 9.53
C ALA A 217 -55.95 -17.36 10.25
N CYS A 218 -54.83 -17.17 10.97
CA CYS A 218 -54.22 -18.21 11.79
C CYS A 218 -55.15 -18.65 12.93
N GLU A 219 -55.76 -17.71 13.65
CA GLU A 219 -56.74 -18.02 14.71
C GLU A 219 -57.93 -18.79 14.16
N GLN A 220 -58.48 -18.39 13.02
CA GLN A 220 -59.58 -19.11 12.37
C GLN A 220 -59.17 -20.54 12.00
N ARG A 221 -57.96 -20.73 11.46
CA ARG A 221 -57.43 -22.06 11.15
C ARG A 221 -57.24 -22.92 12.40
N VAL A 222 -56.76 -22.33 13.50
CA VAL A 222 -56.63 -23.02 14.79
C VAL A 222 -58.01 -23.41 15.32
N ARG A 223 -58.97 -22.48 15.36
CA ARG A 223 -60.35 -22.76 15.80
C ARG A 223 -61.01 -23.86 14.97
N ALA A 224 -60.86 -23.80 13.64
CA ALA A 224 -61.39 -24.83 12.74
C ALA A 224 -60.77 -26.20 13.01
N ARG A 225 -59.43 -26.27 13.14
CA ARG A 225 -58.72 -27.52 13.48
C ARG A 225 -59.14 -28.05 14.85
N SER A 226 -59.19 -27.21 15.87
CA SER A 226 -59.64 -27.59 17.21
C SER A 226 -61.09 -28.09 17.20
N GLY A 227 -61.97 -27.47 16.42
CA GLY A 227 -63.33 -27.95 16.20
C GLY A 227 -63.35 -29.37 15.61
N THR A 228 -62.63 -29.58 14.51
CA THR A 228 -62.54 -30.92 13.88
C THR A 228 -61.91 -31.97 14.80
N CYS A 229 -60.92 -31.60 15.63
CA CYS A 229 -60.33 -32.52 16.61
C CYS A 229 -61.36 -32.92 17.66
N ARG A 230 -62.09 -31.95 18.24
CA ARG A 230 -63.13 -32.21 19.25
C ARG A 230 -64.24 -33.10 18.70
N GLU A 231 -64.69 -32.85 17.47
CA GLU A 231 -65.70 -33.70 16.82
C GLU A 231 -65.19 -35.13 16.61
N SER A 232 -63.92 -35.29 16.21
CA SER A 232 -63.31 -36.61 16.04
C SER A 232 -63.12 -37.32 17.38
N GLU A 233 -62.73 -36.61 18.43
CA GLU A 233 -62.58 -37.12 19.80
C GLU A 233 -63.93 -37.61 20.33
N ALA A 234 -64.98 -36.79 20.22
CA ALA A 234 -66.33 -37.17 20.63
C ALA A 234 -66.83 -38.43 19.91
N ARG A 235 -66.64 -38.53 18.58
CA ARG A 235 -67.00 -39.73 17.82
C ARG A 235 -66.21 -40.97 18.26
N ALA A 236 -64.92 -40.80 18.57
CA ALA A 236 -64.08 -41.89 19.05
C ALA A 236 -64.50 -42.36 20.45
N GLU A 237 -64.88 -41.42 21.33
CA GLU A 237 -65.41 -41.71 22.66
C GLU A 237 -66.74 -42.47 22.58
N GLU A 238 -67.69 -42.02 21.77
CA GLU A 238 -68.97 -42.71 21.55
C GLU A 238 -68.77 -44.16 21.08
N GLN A 239 -67.89 -44.36 20.08
CA GLN A 239 -67.56 -45.70 19.59
C GLN A 239 -66.87 -46.56 20.66
N TRP A 240 -65.99 -45.95 21.46
CA TRP A 240 -65.28 -46.62 22.54
C TRP A 240 -66.23 -47.05 23.66
N GLU A 241 -67.17 -46.19 24.04
CA GLU A 241 -68.21 -46.50 25.02
C GLU A 241 -69.12 -47.63 24.53
N ALA A 242 -69.57 -47.57 23.27
CA ALA A 242 -70.36 -48.63 22.66
C ALA A 242 -69.62 -49.98 22.67
N PHE A 243 -68.34 -49.99 22.31
CA PHE A 243 -67.49 -51.17 22.38
C PHE A 243 -67.36 -51.70 23.81
N ARG A 244 -67.15 -50.80 24.79
CA ARG A 244 -67.04 -51.16 26.21
C ARG A 244 -68.35 -51.75 26.75
N HIS A 245 -69.50 -51.18 26.38
CA HIS A 245 -70.81 -51.72 26.73
C HIS A 245 -71.01 -53.12 26.14
N HIS A 246 -70.66 -53.31 24.87
CA HIS A 246 -70.74 -54.62 24.22
C HIS A 246 -69.82 -55.65 24.90
N LYS A 247 -68.58 -55.27 25.20
CA LYS A 247 -67.61 -56.10 25.93
C LYS A 247 -68.13 -56.50 27.31
N LYS A 248 -68.71 -55.55 28.07
CA LYS A 248 -69.33 -55.82 29.37
C LYS A 248 -70.50 -56.79 29.25
N ALA A 249 -71.40 -56.59 28.28
CA ALA A 249 -72.55 -57.46 28.05
C ALA A 249 -72.16 -58.90 27.72
N LEU A 250 -71.15 -59.09 26.84
CA LEU A 250 -70.62 -60.41 26.50
C LEU A 250 -69.97 -61.10 27.71
N ALA A 251 -69.15 -60.36 28.48
CA ALA A 251 -68.50 -60.90 29.67
C ALA A 251 -69.52 -61.35 30.74
N LEU A 252 -70.58 -60.56 30.96
CA LEU A 252 -71.67 -60.93 31.89
C LEU A 252 -72.45 -62.16 31.42
N ARG A 253 -72.71 -62.29 30.11
CA ARG A 253 -73.37 -63.47 29.54
C ARG A 253 -72.53 -64.73 29.70
N ALA A 254 -71.20 -64.63 29.53
CA ALA A 254 -70.29 -65.76 29.65
C ALA A 254 -70.03 -66.19 31.11
N LEU A 255 -69.95 -65.23 32.04
CA LEU A 255 -69.57 -65.47 33.43
C LEU A 255 -70.74 -65.59 34.41
N GLY A 256 -71.93 -65.10 34.05
CA GLY A 256 -73.12 -65.07 34.92
C GLY A 256 -73.56 -66.44 35.44
N ASN A 257 -73.37 -67.48 34.63
CA ASN A 257 -73.70 -68.86 35.01
C ASN A 257 -72.57 -69.58 35.78
N ARG A 258 -71.33 -69.07 35.71
CA ARG A 258 -70.12 -69.72 36.25
C ARG A 258 -69.73 -69.21 37.65
N LEU A 259 -70.06 -67.97 37.98
CA LEU A 259 -69.63 -67.30 39.22
C LEU A 259 -70.71 -67.25 40.32
N GLY A 260 -71.68 -68.16 40.30
CA GLY A 260 -72.68 -68.29 41.37
C GLY A 260 -73.77 -67.20 41.39
N GLY A 261 -73.94 -66.46 40.29
CA GLY A 261 -75.03 -65.49 40.12
C GLY A 261 -74.62 -64.21 39.38
N ARG A 262 -75.62 -63.51 38.84
CA ARG A 262 -75.42 -62.29 38.03
C ARG A 262 -74.73 -61.16 38.80
N ALA A 263 -75.00 -61.01 40.10
CA ALA A 263 -74.42 -59.95 40.92
C ALA A 263 -72.90 -60.12 41.14
N ALA A 264 -72.44 -61.34 41.43
CA ALA A 264 -71.01 -61.63 41.59
C ALA A 264 -70.24 -61.45 40.27
N ALA A 265 -70.83 -61.87 39.15
CA ALA A 265 -70.25 -61.66 37.82
C ALA A 265 -70.14 -60.16 37.45
N VAL A 266 -71.09 -59.31 37.85
CA VAL A 266 -71.04 -57.86 37.63
C VAL A 266 -69.85 -57.23 38.37
N GLN A 267 -69.65 -57.55 39.64
CA GLN A 267 -68.54 -56.97 40.41
C GLN A 267 -67.16 -57.37 39.84
N VAL A 268 -66.99 -58.63 39.46
CA VAL A 268 -65.72 -59.11 38.88
C VAL A 268 -65.45 -58.46 37.52
N VAL A 269 -66.45 -58.40 36.64
CA VAL A 269 -66.31 -57.79 35.31
C VAL A 269 -66.04 -56.28 35.43
N ASP A 270 -66.72 -55.57 36.31
CA ASP A 270 -66.50 -54.14 36.51
C ASP A 270 -65.12 -53.85 37.10
N GLY A 271 -64.63 -54.69 38.02
CA GLY A 271 -63.26 -54.57 38.55
C GLY A 271 -62.19 -54.76 37.47
N VAL A 272 -62.36 -55.72 36.54
CA VAL A 272 -61.43 -55.93 35.42
C VAL A 272 -61.50 -54.79 34.41
N LEU A 273 -62.71 -54.34 34.04
CA LEU A 273 -62.88 -53.23 33.11
C LEU A 273 -62.34 -51.91 33.66
N ALA A 274 -62.45 -51.67 34.97
CA ALA A 274 -61.85 -50.50 35.63
C ALA A 274 -60.32 -50.52 35.53
N LYS A 275 -59.69 -51.68 35.80
CA LYS A 275 -58.25 -51.86 35.64
C LYS A 275 -57.80 -51.69 34.19
N GLU A 276 -58.57 -52.20 33.24
CA GLU A 276 -58.30 -52.01 31.81
C GLU A 276 -58.35 -50.52 31.41
N GLN A 277 -59.34 -49.76 31.89
CA GLN A 277 -59.42 -48.31 31.61
C GLN A 277 -58.23 -47.52 32.14
N VAL A 278 -57.73 -47.87 33.33
CA VAL A 278 -56.53 -47.22 33.89
C VAL A 278 -55.32 -47.50 32.99
N LYS A 279 -55.13 -48.76 32.57
CA LYS A 279 -54.04 -49.13 31.66
C LYS A 279 -54.18 -48.48 30.29
N GLU A 280 -55.39 -48.43 29.75
CA GLU A 280 -55.67 -47.84 28.45
C GLU A 280 -55.41 -46.31 28.44
N ARG A 281 -55.76 -45.62 29.53
CA ARG A 281 -55.40 -44.20 29.72
C ARG A 281 -53.88 -44.00 29.74
N ALA A 282 -53.16 -44.80 30.52
CA ALA A 282 -51.70 -44.74 30.56
C ALA A 282 -51.05 -45.02 29.18
N VAL A 283 -51.57 -45.98 28.41
CA VAL A 283 -51.08 -46.24 27.05
C VAL A 283 -51.35 -45.06 26.11
N ARG A 284 -52.51 -44.40 26.22
CA ARG A 284 -52.81 -43.21 25.42
C ARG A 284 -51.89 -42.04 25.75
N GLU A 285 -51.64 -41.79 27.03
CA GLU A 285 -50.69 -40.77 27.50
C GLU A 285 -49.30 -41.00 26.91
N VAL A 286 -48.75 -42.22 27.07
CA VAL A 286 -47.43 -42.58 26.52
C VAL A 286 -47.41 -42.50 24.99
N ARG A 287 -48.50 -42.83 24.29
CA ARG A 287 -48.58 -42.68 22.83
C ARG A 287 -48.54 -41.22 22.41
N VAL A 288 -49.25 -40.34 23.12
CA VAL A 288 -49.22 -38.89 22.86
C VAL A 288 -47.82 -38.35 23.10
N GLU A 289 -47.16 -38.72 24.20
CA GLU A 289 -45.77 -38.37 24.47
C GLU A 289 -44.82 -38.88 23.39
N ASN A 290 -44.97 -40.12 22.95
CA ASN A 290 -44.15 -40.68 21.88
C ASN A 290 -44.31 -39.92 20.56
N VAL A 291 -45.54 -39.48 20.24
CA VAL A 291 -45.81 -38.63 19.07
C VAL A 291 -45.16 -37.26 19.23
N LYS A 292 -45.25 -36.64 20.41
CA LYS A 292 -44.59 -35.35 20.69
C LYS A 292 -43.07 -35.45 20.49
N VAL A 293 -42.43 -36.43 21.10
CA VAL A 293 -40.97 -36.65 20.98
C VAL A 293 -40.57 -36.92 19.53
N LYS A 294 -41.35 -37.71 18.78
CA LYS A 294 -41.10 -37.93 17.34
C LYS A 294 -41.15 -36.64 16.53
N LEU A 295 -42.13 -35.78 16.80
CA LEU A 295 -42.24 -34.49 16.13
C LEU A 295 -41.09 -33.55 16.51
N GLU A 296 -40.66 -33.56 17.77
CA GLU A 296 -39.50 -32.79 18.24
C GLU A 296 -38.22 -33.24 17.54
N ILE A 297 -37.97 -34.56 17.48
CA ILE A 297 -36.84 -35.15 16.74
C ILE A 297 -36.87 -34.69 15.28
N GLN A 298 -38.02 -34.82 14.60
CA GLN A 298 -38.16 -34.38 13.20
C GLN A 298 -37.88 -32.88 13.04
N SER A 299 -38.31 -32.05 14.00
CA SER A 299 -38.03 -30.61 13.96
C SER A 299 -36.54 -30.31 14.14
N LEU A 300 -35.88 -30.99 15.07
CA LEU A 300 -34.45 -30.82 15.34
C LEU A 300 -33.61 -31.31 14.17
N GLU A 301 -33.98 -32.44 13.56
CA GLU A 301 -33.35 -32.93 12.33
C GLU A 301 -33.48 -31.94 11.18
N ALA A 302 -34.65 -31.31 11.02
CA ALA A 302 -34.85 -30.29 9.98
C ALA A 302 -33.98 -29.05 10.22
N VAL A 303 -33.87 -28.60 11.48
CA VAL A 303 -32.99 -27.49 11.86
C VAL A 303 -31.53 -27.83 11.62
N LEU A 304 -31.08 -29.03 12.03
CA LEU A 304 -29.71 -29.49 11.81
C LEU A 304 -29.36 -29.61 10.32
N LYS A 305 -30.29 -30.11 9.50
CA LYS A 305 -30.12 -30.17 8.03
C LYS A 305 -29.97 -28.78 7.43
N ALA A 306 -30.83 -27.84 7.81
CA ALA A 306 -30.76 -26.45 7.33
C ALA A 306 -29.45 -25.76 7.75
N GLN A 307 -29.01 -25.95 9.00
CA GLN A 307 -27.71 -25.44 9.46
C GLN A 307 -26.54 -26.08 8.71
N GLY A 308 -26.58 -27.39 8.47
CA GLY A 308 -25.56 -28.09 7.70
C GLY A 308 -25.46 -27.59 6.25
N GLU A 309 -26.58 -27.33 5.59
CA GLU A 309 -26.61 -26.73 4.25
C GLU A 309 -26.07 -25.29 4.25
N LEU A 310 -26.41 -24.49 5.26
CA LEU A 310 -25.89 -23.14 5.42
C LEU A 310 -24.37 -23.13 5.62
N LEU A 311 -23.85 -23.99 6.51
CA LEU A 311 -22.42 -24.13 6.78
C LEU A 311 -21.65 -24.64 5.55
N LYS A 312 -22.25 -25.56 4.79
CA LYS A 312 -21.71 -25.98 3.49
C LYS A 312 -21.65 -24.79 2.54
N GLY A 313 -22.73 -24.02 2.42
CA GLY A 313 -22.77 -22.81 1.60
C GLY A 313 -21.71 -21.77 2.00
N GLN A 314 -21.54 -21.53 3.30
CA GLN A 314 -20.51 -20.64 3.85
C GLN A 314 -19.10 -21.14 3.53
N SER A 315 -18.79 -22.40 3.81
CA SER A 315 -17.48 -22.99 3.49
C SER A 315 -17.17 -23.01 2.00
N PHE A 316 -18.17 -23.20 1.12
CA PHE A 316 -18.01 -23.02 -0.32
C PHE A 316 -17.68 -21.58 -0.71
N ALA A 317 -18.34 -20.59 -0.11
CA ALA A 317 -18.06 -19.19 -0.36
C ALA A 317 -16.65 -18.80 0.10
N ASP A 318 -16.22 -19.28 1.27
CA ASP A 318 -14.89 -19.05 1.82
C ASP A 318 -13.81 -19.68 0.93
N LEU A 319 -14.01 -20.93 0.48
CA LEU A 319 -13.10 -21.58 -0.46
C LEU A 319 -13.02 -20.84 -1.80
N ALA A 320 -14.14 -20.37 -2.34
CA ALA A 320 -14.17 -19.58 -3.56
C ALA A 320 -13.44 -18.23 -3.40
N TYR A 321 -13.60 -17.58 -2.25
CA TYR A 321 -12.90 -16.36 -1.89
C TYR A 321 -11.37 -16.59 -1.84
N MET A 322 -10.93 -17.60 -1.10
CA MET A 322 -9.50 -17.94 -0.99
C MET A 322 -8.88 -18.29 -2.34
N LYS A 323 -9.62 -19.01 -3.21
CA LYS A 323 -9.17 -19.28 -4.59
C LYS A 323 -8.98 -18.00 -5.40
N LYS A 324 -9.94 -17.06 -5.32
CA LYS A 324 -9.84 -15.77 -6.02
C LYS A 324 -8.69 -14.92 -5.49
N GLU A 325 -8.45 -14.93 -4.18
CA GLU A 325 -7.32 -14.22 -3.57
C GLU A 325 -5.98 -14.82 -4.01
N ASN A 326 -5.84 -16.15 -3.95
CA ASN A 326 -4.65 -16.83 -4.44
C ASN A 326 -4.40 -16.53 -5.93
N GLN A 327 -5.43 -16.55 -6.77
CA GLN A 327 -5.31 -16.20 -8.18
C GLN A 327 -4.76 -14.77 -8.37
N LYS A 328 -5.27 -13.79 -7.61
CA LYS A 328 -4.76 -12.41 -7.64
C LYS A 328 -3.31 -12.31 -7.17
N LEU A 329 -2.90 -13.12 -6.20
CA LEU A 329 -1.51 -13.14 -5.72
C LEU A 329 -0.58 -13.75 -6.77
N VAL A 330 -1.01 -14.79 -7.46
CA VAL A 330 -0.28 -15.39 -8.59
C VAL A 330 -0.12 -14.38 -9.72
N GLU A 331 -1.20 -13.69 -10.12
CA GLU A 331 -1.14 -12.64 -11.15
C GLU A 331 -0.12 -11.55 -10.79
N LYS A 332 -0.14 -11.06 -9.54
CA LYS A 332 0.85 -10.08 -9.06
C LYS A 332 2.28 -10.62 -9.05
N PHE A 333 2.44 -11.90 -8.70
CA PHE A 333 3.75 -12.53 -8.72
C PHE A 333 4.30 -12.61 -10.15
N ASP A 334 3.46 -12.98 -11.11
CA ASP A 334 3.83 -13.04 -12.52
C ASP A 334 4.18 -11.66 -13.08
N ASP A 335 3.40 -10.62 -12.73
CA ASP A 335 3.70 -9.23 -13.10
C ASP A 335 5.08 -8.79 -12.57
N LEU A 336 5.35 -9.03 -11.28
CA LEU A 336 6.64 -8.71 -10.66
C LEU A 336 7.78 -9.53 -11.26
N CYS A 337 7.57 -10.80 -11.56
CA CYS A 337 8.55 -11.63 -12.27
C CYS A 337 8.85 -11.05 -13.67
N GLY A 338 7.83 -10.60 -14.39
CA GLY A 338 7.98 -9.90 -15.65
C GLY A 338 8.80 -8.62 -15.53
N GLU A 339 8.54 -7.79 -14.50
CA GLU A 339 9.31 -6.58 -14.21
C GLU A 339 10.77 -6.89 -13.86
N ILE A 340 11.03 -7.91 -13.03
CA ILE A 340 12.38 -8.35 -12.69
C ILE A 340 13.13 -8.80 -13.94
N LEU A 341 12.48 -9.53 -14.85
CA LEU A 341 13.10 -9.94 -16.11
C LEU A 341 13.45 -8.73 -16.99
N LYS A 342 12.55 -7.74 -17.10
CA LYS A 342 12.83 -6.48 -17.82
C LYS A 342 14.00 -5.72 -17.21
N LEU A 343 14.09 -5.65 -15.88
CA LEU A 343 15.22 -5.02 -15.21
C LEU A 343 16.53 -5.78 -15.44
N LYS A 344 16.50 -7.12 -15.41
CA LYS A 344 17.68 -7.95 -15.72
C LYS A 344 18.18 -7.73 -17.15
N THR A 345 17.28 -7.63 -18.13
CA THR A 345 17.68 -7.36 -19.52
C THR A 345 18.23 -5.94 -19.69
N GLN A 346 17.65 -4.94 -19.02
CA GLN A 346 18.18 -3.58 -18.99
C GLN A 346 19.58 -3.53 -18.37
N VAL A 347 19.80 -4.19 -17.23
CA VAL A 347 21.12 -4.27 -16.59
C VAL A 347 22.13 -4.96 -17.50
N SER A 348 21.76 -6.08 -18.14
CA SER A 348 22.63 -6.77 -19.10
C SER A 348 23.02 -5.87 -20.28
N THR A 349 22.05 -5.14 -20.83
CA THR A 349 22.28 -4.17 -21.92
C THR A 349 23.20 -3.05 -21.47
N ALA A 350 22.98 -2.48 -20.28
CA ALA A 350 23.84 -1.44 -19.71
C ALA A 350 25.27 -1.93 -19.48
N VAL A 351 25.46 -3.16 -18.99
CA VAL A 351 26.78 -3.79 -18.83
C VAL A 351 27.49 -3.93 -20.17
N HIS A 352 26.77 -4.35 -21.23
CA HIS A 352 27.34 -4.45 -22.57
C HIS A 352 27.78 -3.08 -23.10
N ILE A 353 26.92 -2.06 -22.96
CA ILE A 353 27.24 -0.68 -23.36
C ILE A 353 28.46 -0.15 -22.58
N LEU A 354 28.50 -0.36 -21.26
CA LEU A 354 29.64 0.03 -20.42
C LEU A 354 30.92 -0.70 -20.82
N SER A 355 30.83 -1.97 -21.24
CA SER A 355 31.98 -2.72 -21.75
C SER A 355 32.54 -2.08 -23.02
N HIS A 356 31.68 -1.72 -23.99
CA HIS A 356 32.09 -0.99 -25.20
C HIS A 356 32.75 0.35 -24.88
N TYR A 357 32.17 1.12 -23.94
CA TYR A 357 32.77 2.39 -23.54
C TYR A 357 34.12 2.21 -22.84
N ARG A 358 34.28 1.18 -22.00
CA ARG A 358 35.57 0.86 -21.36
C ARG A 358 36.63 0.49 -22.38
N GLU A 359 36.27 -0.26 -23.41
CA GLU A 359 37.20 -0.62 -24.49
C GLU A 359 37.62 0.60 -25.31
N LYS A 360 36.65 1.43 -25.72
CA LYS A 360 36.93 2.70 -26.42
C LYS A 360 37.79 3.64 -25.58
N LEU A 361 37.52 3.74 -24.27
CA LEU A 361 38.31 4.57 -23.36
C LEU A 361 39.76 4.06 -23.29
N ARG A 362 39.97 2.75 -23.11
CA ARG A 362 41.32 2.16 -23.11
C ARG A 362 42.06 2.40 -24.42
N PHE A 363 41.37 2.33 -25.56
CA PHE A 363 41.95 2.64 -26.86
C PHE A 363 42.40 4.10 -26.94
N VAL A 364 41.54 5.04 -26.56
CA VAL A 364 41.86 6.48 -26.54
C VAL A 364 42.97 6.81 -25.55
N GLU A 365 42.98 6.19 -24.37
CA GLU A 365 44.05 6.35 -23.38
C GLU A 365 45.40 5.88 -23.94
N ALA A 366 45.43 4.74 -24.63
CA ALA A 366 46.65 4.25 -25.29
C ALA A 366 47.13 5.20 -26.40
N GLU A 367 46.23 5.72 -27.25
CA GLU A 367 46.58 6.72 -28.26
C GLU A 367 47.11 8.01 -27.63
N ASN A 368 46.52 8.45 -26.51
CA ASN A 368 46.96 9.65 -25.81
C ASN A 368 48.37 9.47 -25.23
N GLN A 369 48.67 8.30 -24.64
CA GLN A 369 50.02 7.97 -24.16
C GLN A 369 51.06 8.01 -25.29
N VAL A 370 50.72 7.51 -26.48
CA VAL A 370 51.59 7.59 -27.66
C VAL A 370 51.84 9.04 -28.06
N ARG A 371 50.78 9.86 -28.13
CA ARG A 371 50.94 11.29 -28.48
C ARG A 371 51.69 12.09 -27.42
N GLU A 372 51.53 11.77 -26.14
CA GLU A 372 52.32 12.36 -25.07
C GLU A 372 53.81 12.05 -25.24
N ALA A 373 54.16 10.81 -25.59
CA ALA A 373 55.53 10.44 -25.90
C ALA A 373 56.08 11.19 -27.14
N GLU A 374 55.30 11.30 -28.22
CA GLU A 374 55.67 12.08 -29.41
C GLU A 374 55.91 13.56 -29.08
N LEU A 375 55.07 14.16 -28.23
CA LEU A 375 55.24 15.54 -27.76
C LEU A 375 56.53 15.69 -26.94
N MET A 376 56.83 14.75 -26.05
CA MET A 376 58.08 14.76 -25.28
C MET A 376 59.31 14.68 -26.19
N ASP A 377 59.29 13.83 -27.22
CA ASP A 377 60.37 13.72 -28.19
C ASP A 377 60.57 15.03 -28.96
N ILE A 378 59.49 15.67 -29.40
CA ILE A 378 59.53 16.98 -30.05
C ILE A 378 60.10 18.05 -29.12
N ASP A 379 59.69 18.07 -27.85
CA ASP A 379 60.20 19.03 -26.85
C ASP A 379 61.70 18.84 -26.60
N ILE A 380 62.17 17.58 -26.55
CA ILE A 380 63.60 17.27 -26.48
C ILE A 380 64.32 17.82 -27.72
N ILE A 381 63.82 17.56 -28.93
CA ILE A 381 64.42 18.07 -30.17
C ILE A 381 64.41 19.61 -30.20
N LEU A 382 63.32 20.24 -29.75
CA LEU A 382 63.20 21.70 -29.68
C LEU A 382 64.20 22.28 -28.68
N SER A 383 64.38 21.68 -27.51
CA SER A 383 65.38 22.11 -26.53
C SER A 383 66.80 22.03 -27.10
N GLN A 384 67.15 20.94 -27.78
CA GLN A 384 68.44 20.77 -28.47
C GLN A 384 68.65 21.82 -29.56
N LYS A 385 67.62 22.11 -30.37
CA LYS A 385 67.67 23.17 -31.40
C LYS A 385 67.82 24.56 -30.78
N ARG A 386 67.15 24.85 -29.66
CA ARG A 386 67.30 26.11 -28.90
C ARG A 386 68.74 26.28 -28.39
N ASP A 387 69.34 25.22 -27.85
CA ASP A 387 70.73 25.23 -27.40
C ASP A 387 71.72 25.42 -28.55
N PHE A 388 71.52 24.71 -29.65
CA PHE A 388 72.34 24.86 -30.85
C PHE A 388 72.29 26.29 -31.39
N LEU A 389 71.09 26.86 -31.51
CA LEU A 389 70.90 28.24 -31.95
C LEU A 389 71.59 29.23 -30.99
N THR A 390 71.49 29.00 -29.68
CA THR A 390 72.14 29.84 -28.67
C THR A 390 73.66 29.79 -28.81
N ARG A 391 74.26 28.60 -28.98
CA ARG A 391 75.70 28.43 -29.24
C ARG A 391 76.14 29.16 -30.52
N LYS A 392 75.35 29.06 -31.60
CA LYS A 392 75.64 29.78 -32.86
C LYS A 392 75.51 31.29 -32.72
N LYS A 393 74.51 31.79 -32.00
CA LYS A 393 74.39 33.23 -31.67
C LYS A 393 75.61 33.71 -30.89
N GLN A 394 76.02 32.98 -29.84
CA GLN A 394 77.23 33.31 -29.08
C GLN A 394 78.49 33.31 -29.95
N ALA A 395 78.66 32.33 -30.84
CA ALA A 395 79.80 32.29 -31.76
C ALA A 395 79.80 33.49 -32.72
N ARG A 396 78.64 33.84 -33.31
CA ARG A 396 78.47 35.04 -34.14
C ARG A 396 78.82 36.31 -33.35
N ASP A 397 78.35 36.42 -32.11
CA ASP A 397 78.57 37.62 -31.29
C ASP A 397 80.04 37.73 -30.86
N ARG A 398 80.73 36.61 -30.58
CA ARG A 398 82.19 36.56 -30.40
C ARG A 398 82.95 37.00 -31.64
N LEU A 399 82.54 36.54 -32.83
CA LEU A 399 83.14 36.97 -34.09
C LEU A 399 82.94 38.46 -34.32
N ARG A 400 81.72 38.99 -34.10
CA ARG A 400 81.45 40.44 -34.18
C ARG A 400 82.34 41.24 -33.23
N ALA A 401 82.47 40.80 -31.98
CA ALA A 401 83.34 41.44 -31.00
C ALA A 401 84.82 41.39 -31.43
N ASN A 402 85.28 40.28 -31.99
CA ASN A 402 86.65 40.14 -32.50
C ASN A 402 86.89 41.00 -33.75
N THR A 403 85.94 41.06 -34.70
CA THR A 403 86.01 41.95 -35.87
C THR A 403 86.11 43.40 -35.43
N LEU A 404 85.30 43.82 -34.45
CA LEU A 404 85.35 45.17 -33.90
C LEU A 404 86.70 45.45 -33.21
N LYS A 405 87.23 44.50 -32.42
CA LYS A 405 88.57 44.61 -31.81
C LYS A 405 89.69 44.69 -32.86
N LEU A 406 89.61 43.90 -33.93
CA LEU A 406 90.57 43.92 -35.03
C LEU A 406 90.49 45.24 -35.81
N GLN A 407 89.28 45.75 -36.06
CA GLN A 407 89.10 47.07 -36.65
C GLN A 407 89.71 48.17 -35.77
N GLN A 408 89.52 48.11 -34.45
CA GLN A 408 90.16 49.03 -33.51
C GLN A 408 91.70 48.91 -33.56
N LYS A 409 92.25 47.68 -33.56
CA LYS A 409 93.70 47.43 -33.63
C LYS A 409 94.32 47.80 -34.98
N ARG A 410 93.55 47.74 -36.08
CA ARG A 410 93.99 48.14 -37.42
C ARG A 410 94.39 49.62 -37.47
N GLY A 411 93.87 50.45 -36.54
CA GLY A 411 94.27 51.84 -36.39
C GLY A 411 94.24 52.58 -37.72
N LEU A 412 95.35 53.24 -38.06
CA LEU A 412 95.51 53.99 -39.29
C LEU A 412 95.81 53.13 -40.53
N VAL A 413 96.31 51.90 -40.34
CA VAL A 413 96.71 50.96 -41.42
C VAL A 413 95.54 50.61 -42.35
N GLY A 414 94.32 50.90 -41.89
CA GLY A 414 93.10 50.70 -42.66
C GLY A 414 92.52 51.91 -43.37
N ASN A 415 93.04 53.11 -43.14
CA ASN A 415 92.49 54.34 -43.67
C ASN A 415 93.55 54.98 -44.55
N GLU A 416 93.56 54.59 -45.83
CA GLU A 416 94.57 54.97 -46.82
C GLU A 416 94.69 56.48 -46.98
N VAL A 417 93.58 57.22 -46.90
CA VAL A 417 93.56 58.68 -47.00
C VAL A 417 94.37 59.30 -45.87
N LEU A 418 94.07 58.88 -44.64
CA LEU A 418 94.72 59.41 -43.46
C LEU A 418 96.21 58.99 -43.44
N LEU A 419 96.54 57.76 -43.86
CA LEU A 419 97.93 57.30 -43.97
C LEU A 419 98.75 58.16 -44.96
N ARG A 420 98.20 58.45 -46.14
CA ARG A 420 98.82 59.34 -47.13
C ARG A 420 99.00 60.75 -46.60
N ASP A 421 98.00 61.31 -45.91
CA ASP A 421 98.13 62.62 -45.28
C ASP A 421 99.29 62.62 -44.25
N PHE A 422 99.42 61.55 -43.45
CA PHE A 422 100.55 61.42 -42.51
C PHE A 422 101.90 61.33 -43.22
N GLU A 423 102.00 60.57 -44.32
CA GLU A 423 103.21 60.51 -45.16
C GLU A 423 103.57 61.90 -45.70
N GLU A 424 102.61 62.62 -46.29
CA GLU A 424 102.81 63.99 -46.76
C GLU A 424 103.23 64.95 -45.63
N LYS A 425 102.66 64.80 -44.43
CA LYS A 425 103.10 65.60 -43.26
C LYS A 425 104.52 65.25 -42.81
N VAL A 426 104.94 63.99 -42.91
CA VAL A 426 106.32 63.59 -42.61
C VAL A 426 107.27 64.18 -43.65
N ASP A 427 106.96 64.05 -44.94
CA ASP A 427 107.77 64.61 -46.03
C ASP A 427 107.92 66.13 -45.92
N THR A 428 106.82 66.83 -45.63
CA THR A 428 106.85 68.29 -45.41
C THR A 428 107.65 68.67 -44.17
N LEU A 429 107.60 67.89 -43.10
CA LEU A 429 108.44 68.09 -41.91
C LEU A 429 109.92 67.86 -42.20
N GLU A 430 110.26 66.85 -42.99
CA GLU A 430 111.65 66.60 -43.41
C GLU A 430 112.18 67.74 -44.26
N LEU A 431 111.38 68.24 -45.20
CA LEU A 431 111.72 69.42 -45.99
C LEU A 431 111.95 70.65 -45.10
N LEU A 432 111.05 70.91 -44.15
CA LEU A 432 111.20 72.00 -43.18
C LEU A 432 112.45 71.83 -42.30
N ARG A 433 112.79 70.60 -41.88
CA ARG A 433 114.03 70.31 -41.13
C ARG A 433 115.26 70.61 -41.98
N GLN A 434 115.28 70.20 -43.24
CA GLN A 434 116.38 70.52 -44.16
C GLN A 434 116.52 72.03 -44.35
N GLN A 435 115.42 72.75 -44.52
CA GLN A 435 115.42 74.23 -44.58
C GLN A 435 115.93 74.87 -43.29
N LEU A 436 115.60 74.30 -42.12
CA LEU A 436 116.10 74.78 -40.84
C LEU A 436 117.61 74.52 -40.71
N GLU A 437 118.10 73.38 -41.19
CA GLU A 437 119.54 73.11 -41.24
C GLU A 437 120.27 74.04 -42.20
N THR A 438 119.75 74.27 -43.41
CA THR A 438 120.36 75.23 -44.34
C THR A 438 120.36 76.64 -43.75
N LEU A 439 119.27 77.06 -43.10
CA LEU A 439 119.20 78.34 -42.42
C LEU A 439 120.17 78.42 -41.22
N LYS A 440 120.34 77.34 -40.45
CA LYS A 440 121.37 77.23 -39.41
C LYS A 440 122.77 77.36 -40.00
N ARG A 441 123.08 76.65 -41.09
CA ARG A 441 124.35 76.78 -41.83
C ARG A 441 124.56 78.21 -42.31
N HIS A 442 123.51 78.84 -42.83
CA HIS A 442 123.55 80.23 -43.29
C HIS A 442 123.77 81.22 -42.15
N HIS A 443 123.10 81.03 -41.01
CA HIS A 443 123.27 81.85 -39.81
C HIS A 443 124.67 81.67 -39.20
N THR A 444 125.21 80.44 -39.17
CA THR A 444 126.60 80.23 -38.79
C THR A 444 127.56 80.91 -39.76
N GLY A 445 127.27 80.88 -41.06
CA GLY A 445 128.00 81.65 -42.07
C GLY A 445 127.95 83.16 -41.82
N LEU A 446 126.76 83.70 -41.52
CA LEU A 446 126.58 85.12 -41.17
C LEU A 446 127.22 85.51 -39.84
N ILE A 447 127.30 84.61 -38.86
CA ILE A 447 128.05 84.83 -37.62
C ILE A 447 129.55 84.89 -37.93
N LEU A 448 130.05 84.04 -38.83
CA LEU A 448 131.44 84.09 -39.28
C LEU A 448 131.73 85.38 -40.04
N THR A 449 130.89 85.79 -40.99
CA THR A 449 131.08 87.08 -41.69
C THR A 449 130.89 88.27 -40.76
N ARG A 450 129.97 88.23 -39.79
CA ARG A 450 129.86 89.25 -38.73
C ARG A 450 131.11 89.31 -37.87
N ARG A 451 131.73 88.17 -37.54
CA ARG A 451 133.02 88.13 -36.83
C ARG A 451 134.16 88.69 -37.68
N GLU A 452 134.17 88.43 -38.98
CA GLU A 452 135.13 89.01 -39.94
C GLU A 452 134.95 90.52 -40.08
N ILE A 453 133.71 91.02 -40.19
CA ILE A 453 133.41 92.45 -40.20
C ILE A 453 133.74 93.08 -38.85
N GLN A 454 133.50 92.41 -37.71
CA GLN A 454 133.97 92.89 -36.41
C GLN A 454 135.49 92.92 -36.28
N LYS A 455 136.24 92.00 -36.92
CA LYS A 455 137.70 92.10 -37.05
C LYS A 455 138.10 93.29 -37.91
N LYS A 456 137.45 93.49 -39.06
CA LYS A 456 137.68 94.66 -39.94
C LYS A 456 137.29 96.00 -39.31
N VAL A 457 136.27 96.03 -38.44
CA VAL A 457 135.87 97.21 -37.64
C VAL A 457 136.84 97.45 -36.48
N ARG A 458 137.42 96.39 -35.88
CA ARG A 458 138.52 96.53 -34.92
C ARG A 458 139.80 97.04 -35.60
N GLU A 459 140.08 96.59 -36.81
CA GLU A 459 141.22 97.04 -37.63
C GLU A 459 141.00 98.48 -38.15
N ALA A 460 139.77 98.87 -38.49
CA ALA A 460 139.42 100.25 -38.90
C ALA A 460 139.35 101.24 -37.73
N ASN A 461 139.04 100.79 -36.50
CA ASN A 461 139.14 101.61 -35.29
C ASN A 461 140.59 101.76 -34.77
N SER A 462 141.58 101.15 -35.44
CA SER A 462 143.00 101.32 -35.10
C SER A 462 143.78 102.30 -36.00
N VAL A 463 143.15 102.92 -37.01
CA VAL A 463 143.87 103.84 -37.92
C VAL A 463 142.99 105.04 -38.34
N LEU A 464 142.96 106.03 -37.46
CA LEU A 464 142.95 107.49 -37.70
C LEU A 464 142.95 108.17 -36.32
N PRO A 465 143.50 109.38 -36.21
CA PRO A 465 144.88 109.69 -35.83
C PRO A 465 145.22 109.36 -34.35
N PHE A 466 146.51 109.26 -34.00
CA PHE A 466 147.69 109.61 -34.81
C PHE A 466 148.01 108.62 -35.92
#